data_AF-A0A2S6CXK8-F1
#
_entry.id   AF-A0A2S6CXK8-F1
#
_cell.length_a   1.000
_cell.length_b   1.000
_cell.length_c   1.000
_cell.angle_alpha   90.00
_cell.angle_beta   90.00
_cell.angle_gamma   90.00
#
_symmetry.space_group_name_H-M   'P 1'
#
loop_
_entity.id
_entity.type
_entity.pdbx_description
1 polymer ?
#
loop_
_entity_poly.entity_id
_entity_poly.type
_entity_poly.pdbx_seq_one_letter_code
_entity_poly.pdbx_strand_id
1 'polypeptide(L)'
;MINKLTQRLLTLALIFAVTFLSWEVPVASANHVFNNSSDIEDSISLSENDLTPQEHQALQGIRQRRNREIAAILDLSQRNQLINKLHNGNNLDQSLETLDLTSQQRELINSITALTNLKLKGIFSRHSLMDQHKSS
;
A
#
# COMPACT_ATOMS: atom_id res chain seq x y z
N MET A 1 -41.87 40.10 -2.44
CA MET A 1 -42.35 39.13 -3.45
C MET A 1 -41.15 38.35 -3.96
N ILE A 2 -41.06 37.06 -3.65
CA ILE A 2 -40.00 36.20 -4.19
C ILE A 2 -40.37 35.87 -5.63
N ASN A 3 -39.52 36.27 -6.58
CA ASN A 3 -39.75 36.02 -8.00
C ASN A 3 -39.66 34.51 -8.27
N LYS A 4 -40.50 34.01 -9.19
CA LYS A 4 -40.54 32.57 -9.54
C LYS A 4 -39.18 32.01 -9.96
N LEU A 5 -38.28 32.87 -10.46
CA LEU A 5 -36.92 32.53 -10.83
C LEU A 5 -36.03 32.24 -9.61
N THR A 6 -36.09 33.06 -8.56
CA THR A 6 -35.31 32.83 -7.34
C THR A 6 -35.78 31.59 -6.59
N GLN A 7 -37.08 31.28 -6.65
CA GLN A 7 -37.62 30.03 -6.09
C GLN A 7 -37.07 28.79 -6.80
N ARG A 8 -36.98 28.80 -8.14
CA ARG A 8 -36.44 27.68 -8.93
C ARG A 8 -34.94 27.47 -8.72
N LEU A 9 -34.18 28.55 -8.59
CA LEU A 9 -32.74 28.47 -8.31
C LEU A 9 -32.48 27.90 -6.91
N LEU A 10 -33.29 28.29 -5.91
CA LEU A 10 -33.20 27.74 -4.56
C LEU A 10 -33.55 26.25 -4.50
N THR A 11 -34.58 25.79 -5.22
CA THR A 11 -34.89 24.35 -5.27
C THR A 11 -33.79 23.56 -5.97
N LEU A 12 -33.20 24.08 -7.04
CA LEU A 12 -32.11 23.39 -7.72
C LEU A 12 -30.86 23.28 -6.83
N ALA A 13 -30.52 24.36 -6.11
CA ALA A 13 -29.42 24.37 -5.16
C ALA A 13 -29.64 23.37 -4.00
N LEU A 14 -30.88 23.26 -3.51
CA LEU A 14 -31.23 22.31 -2.45
C LEU A 14 -31.07 20.85 -2.92
N ILE A 15 -31.51 20.52 -4.13
CA ILE A 15 -31.39 19.17 -4.68
C ILE A 15 -29.91 18.79 -4.85
N PHE A 16 -29.09 19.71 -5.36
CA PHE A 16 -27.66 19.48 -5.54
C PHE A 16 -26.92 19.29 -4.21
N ALA A 17 -27.30 20.04 -3.17
CA ALA A 17 -26.74 19.86 -1.83
C ALA A 17 -27.10 18.47 -1.26
N VAL A 18 -28.36 18.03 -1.39
CA VAL A 18 -28.79 16.72 -0.88
C VAL A 18 -28.07 15.57 -1.57
N THR A 19 -27.85 15.64 -2.89
CA THR A 19 -27.13 14.58 -3.62
C THR A 19 -25.62 14.60 -3.34
N PHE A 20 -25.02 15.76 -3.08
CA PHE A 20 -23.61 15.87 -2.73
C PHE A 20 -23.31 15.36 -1.32
N LEU A 21 -24.20 15.62 -0.35
CA LEU A 21 -24.05 15.11 1.02
C LEU A 21 -24.38 13.61 1.14
N SER A 22 -25.12 13.03 0.21
CA SER A 22 -25.49 11.60 0.23
C SER A 22 -24.47 10.69 -0.44
N TRP A 23 -23.34 11.21 -0.94
CA TRP A 23 -22.23 10.38 -1.43
C TRP A 23 -21.41 9.86 -0.24
N GLU A 24 -22.04 9.00 0.57
CA GLU A 24 -21.33 8.17 1.52
C GLU A 24 -20.72 7.00 0.74
N VAL A 25 -19.42 7.10 0.42
CA VAL A 25 -18.65 5.91 0.04
C VAL A 25 -18.45 5.13 1.32
N PRO A 26 -18.96 3.90 1.47
CA PRO A 26 -18.57 3.06 2.58
C PRO A 26 -17.07 2.80 2.44
N VAL A 27 -16.27 3.54 3.20
CA VAL A 27 -14.86 3.21 3.40
C VAL A 27 -14.86 1.99 4.30
N ALA A 28 -14.90 0.81 3.68
CA ALA A 28 -14.66 -0.44 4.37
C ALA A 28 -13.20 -0.44 4.86
N SER A 29 -13.00 0.07 6.06
CA SER A 29 -11.76 -0.05 6.80
C SER A 29 -11.65 -1.52 7.25
N ALA A 30 -10.76 -2.27 6.60
CA ALA A 30 -10.44 -3.65 6.94
C ALA A 30 -9.59 -3.71 8.21
N ASN A 31 -10.13 -3.23 9.34
CA ASN A 31 -9.40 -3.16 10.62
C ASN A 31 -9.31 -4.51 11.36
N HIS A 32 -9.62 -5.64 10.73
CA HIS A 32 -9.63 -6.94 11.40
C HIS A 32 -9.15 -8.12 10.52
N VAL A 33 -8.14 -7.90 9.67
CA VAL A 33 -7.48 -9.02 8.95
C VAL A 33 -5.97 -9.10 9.23
N PHE A 34 -5.37 -8.11 9.90
CA PHE A 34 -3.91 -8.03 10.05
C PHE A 34 -3.36 -8.27 11.47
N ASN A 35 -4.16 -8.80 12.41
CA ASN A 35 -3.67 -9.06 13.78
C ASN A 35 -2.92 -10.40 13.95
N ASN A 36 -2.72 -11.18 12.88
CA ASN A 36 -2.00 -12.45 12.96
C ASN A 36 -0.59 -12.28 12.37
N SER A 37 0.19 -11.37 12.97
CA SER A 37 1.63 -11.23 12.67
C SER A 37 2.50 -12.31 13.35
N SER A 38 1.91 -13.21 14.14
CA SER A 38 2.66 -14.24 14.88
C SER A 38 2.74 -15.61 14.19
N ASP A 39 1.98 -15.87 13.13
CA ASP A 39 1.90 -17.19 12.48
C ASP A 39 2.42 -17.21 11.03
N ILE A 40 3.18 -16.19 10.62
CA ILE A 40 3.86 -16.17 9.31
C ILE A 40 5.38 -16.21 9.53
N GLU A 41 5.81 -17.08 10.42
CA GLU A 41 7.21 -17.52 10.54
C GLU A 41 7.34 -18.95 10.00
N ASP A 42 6.56 -19.30 8.97
CA ASP A 42 6.90 -20.47 8.16
C ASP A 42 7.92 -20.02 7.14
N SER A 43 9.18 -20.20 7.55
CA SER A 43 10.39 -19.81 6.86
C SER A 43 10.47 -20.48 5.49
N ILE A 44 9.84 -19.88 4.48
CA ILE A 44 10.26 -20.06 3.10
C ILE A 44 11.59 -19.30 2.98
N SER A 45 12.66 -19.94 3.44
CA SER A 45 14.06 -19.58 3.22
C SER A 45 14.40 -19.86 1.75
N LEU A 46 13.67 -19.25 0.81
CA LEU A 46 14.06 -19.26 -0.59
C LEU A 46 14.98 -18.07 -0.80
N SER A 47 16.20 -18.39 -1.21
CA SER A 47 17.18 -17.39 -1.61
C SER A 47 16.61 -16.64 -2.82
N GLU A 48 16.64 -15.30 -2.79
CA GLU A 48 16.26 -14.47 -3.95
C GLU A 48 17.06 -14.88 -5.20
N ASN A 49 18.22 -15.50 -5.03
CA ASN A 49 19.10 -15.98 -6.10
C ASN A 49 18.57 -17.20 -6.87
N ASP A 50 17.61 -17.95 -6.33
CA ASP A 50 17.07 -19.15 -6.97
C ASP A 50 15.85 -18.83 -7.86
N LEU A 51 15.36 -17.59 -7.83
CA LEU A 51 14.22 -17.14 -8.61
C LEU A 51 14.46 -17.23 -10.12
N THR A 52 13.42 -17.60 -10.86
CA THR A 52 13.46 -17.50 -12.32
C THR A 52 13.55 -16.03 -12.76
N PRO A 53 14.07 -15.74 -13.97
CA PRO A 53 14.11 -14.36 -14.49
C PRO A 53 12.75 -13.64 -14.48
N GLN A 54 11.66 -14.37 -14.73
CA GLN A 54 10.29 -13.83 -14.68
C GLN A 54 9.87 -13.47 -13.25
N GLU A 55 10.22 -14.30 -12.26
CA GLU A 55 9.93 -14.02 -10.86
C GLU A 55 10.74 -12.85 -10.32
N HIS A 56 12.00 -12.71 -10.75
CA HIS A 56 12.80 -11.52 -10.46
C HIS A 56 12.15 -10.25 -11.03
N GLN A 57 11.66 -10.28 -12.26
CA GLN A 57 10.95 -9.14 -12.84
C GLN A 57 9.68 -8.81 -12.05
N ALA A 58 8.91 -9.82 -11.63
CA ALA A 58 7.73 -9.63 -10.80
C ALA A 58 8.09 -9.02 -9.43
N LEU A 59 9.15 -9.51 -8.79
CA LEU A 59 9.67 -9.00 -7.53
C LEU A 59 10.08 -7.53 -7.64
N GLN A 60 10.82 -7.17 -8.69
CA GLN A 60 11.21 -5.77 -8.95
C GLN A 60 9.99 -4.89 -9.19
N GLY A 61 9.00 -5.37 -9.97
CA GLY A 61 7.76 -4.64 -10.19
C GLY A 61 6.97 -4.39 -8.90
N ILE A 62 6.90 -5.38 -8.01
CA ILE A 62 6.27 -5.23 -6.68
C ILE A 62 7.02 -4.20 -5.84
N ARG A 63 8.35 -4.28 -5.76
CA ARG A 63 9.19 -3.33 -5.01
C ARG A 63 9.05 -1.90 -5.55
N GLN A 64 9.06 -1.71 -6.87
CA GLN A 64 8.89 -0.40 -7.49
C GLN A 64 7.50 0.19 -7.20
N ARG A 65 6.46 -0.64 -7.29
CA ARG A 65 5.09 -0.21 -6.95
C ARG A 65 4.98 0.22 -5.50
N ARG A 66 5.47 -0.59 -4.56
CA ARG A 66 5.54 -0.25 -3.13
C ARG A 66 6.24 1.09 -2.92
N ASN A 67 7.40 1.29 -3.54
CA ASN A 67 8.16 2.53 -3.39
C ASN A 67 7.38 3.76 -3.90
N ARG A 68 6.61 3.61 -5.00
CA ARG A 68 5.74 4.67 -5.51
C ARG A 68 4.57 4.99 -4.57
N GLU A 69 3.93 3.97 -4.02
CA GLU A 69 2.82 4.12 -3.07
C GLU A 69 3.29 4.78 -1.76
N ILE A 70 4.44 4.35 -1.22
CA ILE A 70 5.07 5.00 -0.06
C ILE A 70 5.41 6.46 -0.38
N ALA A 71 6.05 6.73 -1.51
CA ALA A 71 6.37 8.10 -1.90
C ALA A 71 5.11 8.97 -1.94
N ALA A 72 3.98 8.48 -2.45
CA ALA A 72 2.73 9.24 -2.49
C ALA A 72 2.18 9.64 -1.11
N ILE A 73 2.50 8.89 -0.05
CA ILE A 73 2.10 9.19 1.34
C ILE A 73 3.01 10.23 1.99
N LEU A 74 4.30 10.22 1.62
CA LEU A 74 5.31 11.10 2.20
C LEU A 74 5.25 12.51 1.61
N ASP A 75 5.56 13.51 2.44
CA ASP A 75 5.81 14.88 1.98
C ASP A 75 7.20 15.01 1.33
N LEU A 76 7.49 16.20 0.78
CA LEU A 76 8.75 16.45 0.08
C LEU A 76 9.98 16.33 1.00
N SER A 77 9.90 16.79 2.24
CA SER A 77 10.99 16.72 3.22
C SER A 77 11.29 15.26 3.58
N GLN A 78 10.23 14.51 3.92
CA GLN A 78 10.30 13.09 4.25
C GLN A 78 10.86 12.26 3.08
N ARG A 79 10.46 12.56 1.83
CA ARG A 79 11.03 11.90 0.63
C ARG A 79 12.52 12.17 0.47
N ASN A 80 12.96 13.41 0.67
CA ASN A 80 14.38 13.76 0.56
C ASN A 80 15.22 13.06 1.65
N GLN A 81 14.71 13.00 2.88
CA GLN A 81 15.34 12.25 3.96
C GLN A 81 15.42 10.76 3.64
N LEU A 82 14.32 10.17 3.14
CA LEU A 82 14.27 8.77 2.72
C LEU A 82 15.34 8.46 1.66
N ILE A 83 15.41 9.26 0.60
CA ILE A 83 16.41 9.10 -0.47
C ILE A 83 17.83 9.17 0.09
N ASN A 84 18.10 10.14 0.96
CA ASN A 84 19.41 10.28 1.59
C ASN A 84 19.79 9.03 2.41
N LYS A 85 18.87 8.52 3.25
CA LYS A 85 19.12 7.30 4.04
C LYS A 85 19.37 6.08 3.15
N LEU A 86 18.59 5.91 2.08
CA LEU A 86 18.79 4.84 1.11
C LEU A 86 20.14 4.94 0.40
N HIS A 87 20.55 6.15 0.00
CA HIS A 87 21.88 6.39 -0.61
C HIS A 87 23.02 6.09 0.36
N ASN A 88 22.82 6.23 1.67
CA ASN A 88 23.81 5.89 2.70
C ASN A 88 23.84 4.40 3.06
N GLY A 89 23.11 3.55 2.32
CA GLY A 89 23.14 2.10 2.47
C GLY A 89 22.13 1.53 3.48
N ASN A 90 21.25 2.35 4.05
CA ASN A 90 20.16 1.84 4.86
C ASN A 90 19.14 1.11 3.98
N ASN A 91 18.52 0.06 4.50
CA ASN A 91 17.38 -0.55 3.84
C ASN A 91 16.11 0.31 4.02
N LEU A 92 15.05 -0.04 3.28
CA LEU A 92 13.81 0.74 3.29
C LEU A 92 13.17 0.81 4.68
N ASP A 93 13.08 -0.32 5.40
CA ASP A 93 12.42 -0.38 6.70
C ASP A 93 13.17 0.44 7.75
N GLN A 94 14.51 0.29 7.81
CA GLN A 94 15.39 1.11 8.64
C GLN A 94 15.26 2.60 8.32
N SER A 95 15.10 2.94 7.04
CA SER A 95 14.98 4.34 6.62
C SER A 95 13.64 4.93 7.05
N LEU A 96 12.54 4.18 6.91
CA LEU A 96 11.19 4.59 7.30
C LEU A 96 11.03 4.76 8.81
N GLU A 97 11.71 3.96 9.62
CA GLU A 97 11.72 4.11 11.08
C GLU A 97 12.32 5.45 11.54
N THR A 98 13.28 5.99 10.79
CA THR A 98 13.95 7.27 11.12
C THR A 98 13.18 8.51 10.67
N LEU A 99 12.13 8.36 9.87
CA LEU A 99 11.31 9.47 9.42
C LEU A 99 10.32 9.88 10.51
N ASP A 100 10.11 11.19 10.65
CA ASP A 100 9.05 11.76 11.47
C ASP A 100 7.70 11.61 10.75
N LEU A 101 7.11 10.42 10.87
CA LEU A 101 5.84 10.04 10.25
C LEU A 101 4.68 10.26 11.22
N THR A 102 3.58 10.83 10.73
CA THR A 102 2.33 10.84 11.50
C THR A 102 1.82 9.41 11.73
N SER A 103 0.96 9.22 12.74
CA SER A 103 0.34 7.92 13.00
C SER A 103 -0.37 7.36 11.77
N GLN A 104 -1.10 8.21 11.05
CA GLN A 104 -1.81 7.84 9.83
C GLN A 104 -0.84 7.45 8.69
N GLN A 105 0.24 8.21 8.48
CA GLN A 105 1.25 7.85 7.47
C GLN A 105 1.88 6.50 7.79
N ARG A 106 2.19 6.24 9.06
CA ARG A 106 2.77 4.98 9.51
C ARG A 106 1.82 3.80 9.30
N GLU A 107 0.53 3.96 9.61
CA GLU A 107 -0.49 2.93 9.38
C GLU A 107 -0.64 2.58 7.89
N LEU A 108 -0.67 3.59 7.03
CA LEU A 108 -0.75 3.40 5.57
C LEU A 108 0.49 2.69 5.02
N ILE A 109 1.68 3.10 5.46
CA ILE A 109 2.94 2.46 5.07
C ILE A 109 2.99 1.00 5.53
N ASN A 110 2.60 0.72 6.78
CA ASN A 110 2.53 -0.65 7.30
C ASN A 110 1.59 -1.53 6.49
N SER A 111 0.43 -0.99 6.09
CA SER A 111 -0.55 -1.69 5.26
C SER A 111 0.01 -2.01 3.87
N ILE A 112 0.73 -1.07 3.24
CA ILE A 112 1.41 -1.30 1.96
C ILE A 112 2.50 -2.38 2.10
N THR A 113 3.27 -2.34 3.19
CA THR A 113 4.30 -3.35 3.47
C THR A 113 3.69 -4.73 3.68
N ALA A 114 2.61 -4.85 4.46
CA ALA A 114 1.89 -6.11 4.67
C ALA A 114 1.36 -6.68 3.35
N LEU A 115 0.72 -5.85 2.52
CA LEU A 115 0.26 -6.26 1.19
C LEU A 115 1.43 -6.70 0.30
N THR A 116 2.55 -5.99 0.35
CA THR A 116 3.75 -6.34 -0.40
C THR A 116 4.27 -7.70 0.02
N ASN A 117 4.42 -7.94 1.32
CA ASN A 117 4.89 -9.21 1.87
C ASN A 117 3.97 -10.36 1.47
N LEU A 118 2.66 -10.16 1.45
CA LEU A 118 1.71 -11.17 0.98
C LEU A 118 1.90 -11.52 -0.50
N LYS A 119 2.11 -10.51 -1.36
CA LYS A 119 2.38 -10.75 -2.79
C LYS A 119 3.69 -11.50 -3.00
N LEU A 120 4.72 -11.17 -2.21
CA LEU A 120 6.00 -11.86 -2.24
C LEU A 120 5.87 -13.30 -1.77
N LYS A 121 5.18 -13.54 -0.65
CA LYS A 121 4.87 -14.89 -0.16
C LYS A 121 4.17 -15.72 -1.24
N GLY A 122 3.27 -15.12 -2.01
CA GLY A 122 2.62 -15.77 -3.14
C GLY A 122 3.59 -16.19 -4.26
N ILE A 123 4.59 -15.36 -4.59
CA ILE A 123 5.64 -15.73 -5.57
C ILE A 123 6.46 -16.90 -5.04
N PHE A 124 7.00 -16.78 -3.82
CA PHE A 124 7.87 -17.79 -3.23
C PHE A 124 7.16 -19.13 -3.00
N SER A 125 5.89 -19.10 -2.60
CA SER A 125 5.10 -20.33 -2.44
C SER A 125 4.95 -21.06 -3.78
N ARG A 126 4.67 -20.34 -4.88
CA ARG A 126 4.57 -20.97 -6.21
C ARG A 126 5.91 -21.55 -6.67
N HIS A 127 7.00 -20.82 -6.45
CA HIS A 127 8.35 -21.29 -6.76
C HIS A 127 8.67 -22.61 -6.05
N SER A 128 8.45 -22.67 -4.73
CA SER A 128 8.70 -23.90 -3.95
C SER A 128 7.90 -25.11 -4.44
N LEU A 129 6.64 -24.91 -4.85
CA LEU A 129 5.80 -25.98 -5.38
C LEU A 129 6.30 -26.48 -6.75
N MET A 130 6.79 -25.58 -7.59
CA MET A 130 7.34 -25.91 -8.91
C MET A 130 8.67 -26.67 -8.79
N ASP A 131 9.53 -26.30 -7.84
CA ASP A 131 10.80 -26.98 -7.59
C ASP A 131 10.61 -28.40 -7.04
N GLN A 132 9.62 -28.60 -6.15
CA GLN A 132 9.26 -29.93 -5.66
C GLN A 132 8.80 -30.85 -6.79
N HIS A 133 8.04 -30.33 -7.76
CA HIS A 133 7.60 -31.11 -8.93
C HIS A 133 8.74 -31.44 -9.90
N LYS A 134 9.82 -30.66 -9.92
CA LYS A 134 10.98 -30.92 -10.79
C LYS A 134 11.92 -32.00 -10.24
N SER A 135 11.81 -32.31 -8.94
CA SER A 135 12.65 -33.30 -8.25
C SER A 135 11.99 -34.68 -8.10
N SER A 136 10.79 -34.89 -8.65
CA SER A 136 10.07 -36.18 -8.70
C SER A 136 10.01 -36.74 -10.11
#